data_AF-A0A0F9AYG4-F1
#
_entry.id   AF-A0A0F9AYG4-F1
#
_cell.length_a   1.000
_cell.length_b   1.000
_cell.length_c   1.000
_cell.angle_alpha   90.00
_cell.angle_beta   90.00
_cell.angle_gamma   90.00
#
_symmetry.space_group_name_H-M   'P 1'
#
loop_
_entity.id
_entity.type
_entity.pdbx_description
1 polymer ?
#
loop_
_entity_poly.entity_id
_entity_poly.type
_entity_poly.pdbx_seq_one_letter_code
_entity_poly.pdbx_strand_id
1 'polypeptide(L)'
;ALDDWTPATETAIVSKYIATNDHRSYMFVVRSGSTGLLRLYWSEDGVNLITVTSSIAPTVSNGDWLWIGVILDVDDGPIGQGRVIFYTGGSGVSPTWVQLGDTAGAGSVPTFIFDGLHPVEVGAYANGSAGMLQGKITNVRIYSDLTETTLEFDTDFTDLTVPEIMAAEFTEDSPNAAGVMLNGTEWLYSGLTVLEYGDTLLAYLQARGATSVELVGALNELNGTTGVEYDLAYRTYFNI
;
A
#
# COMPACT_ATOMS: atom_id res chain seq x y z
N ALA A 1 11.31 -3.12 3.63
CA ALA A 1 12.64 -3.72 3.41
C ALA A 1 13.30 -3.01 2.24
N LEU A 2 14.25 -2.11 2.50
CA LEU A 2 15.00 -1.46 1.43
C LEU A 2 16.11 -2.38 0.93
N ASP A 3 16.35 -2.39 -0.37
CA ASP A 3 17.48 -3.12 -0.96
C ASP A 3 18.82 -2.57 -0.43
N ASP A 4 18.85 -1.26 -0.16
CA ASP A 4 19.95 -0.56 0.50
C ASP A 4 19.43 0.48 1.49
N TRP A 5 19.68 0.26 2.78
CA TRP A 5 19.36 1.22 3.84
C TRP A 5 20.36 2.38 3.93
N THR A 6 21.41 2.38 3.09
CA THR A 6 22.40 3.43 2.96
C THR A 6 22.52 3.94 1.52
N PRO A 7 21.39 4.33 0.90
CA PRO A 7 21.30 4.45 -0.55
C PRO A 7 22.24 5.52 -1.12
N ALA A 8 22.68 5.31 -2.36
CA ALA A 8 23.49 6.29 -3.09
C ALA A 8 22.69 7.56 -3.46
N THR A 9 21.38 7.43 -3.63
CA THR A 9 20.44 8.51 -3.93
C THR A 9 19.34 8.58 -2.89
N GLU A 10 18.79 9.77 -2.66
CA GLU A 10 17.75 9.95 -1.65
C GLU A 10 16.50 9.20 -2.11
N THR A 11 15.93 8.42 -1.19
CA THR A 11 14.82 7.52 -1.49
C THR A 11 13.60 7.95 -0.70
N ALA A 12 12.51 8.26 -1.38
CA ALA A 12 11.25 8.60 -0.75
C ALA A 12 10.53 7.34 -0.26
N ILE A 13 10.08 7.40 0.98
CA ILE A 13 9.22 6.37 1.58
C ILE A 13 7.77 6.73 1.32
N VAL A 14 7.39 7.96 1.70
CA VAL A 14 6.08 8.53 1.45
C VAL A 14 6.23 10.04 1.21
N SER A 15 5.44 10.58 0.29
CA SER A 15 5.48 12.00 -0.04
C SER A 15 4.11 12.55 -0.40
N LYS A 16 3.88 13.83 -0.13
CA LYS A 16 2.84 14.65 -0.74
C LYS A 16 3.58 15.86 -1.33
N TYR A 17 4.32 15.62 -2.41
CA TYR A 17 5.33 16.56 -2.87
C TYR A 17 5.46 16.61 -4.39
N ILE A 18 5.28 17.81 -4.94
CA ILE A 18 5.78 18.16 -6.27
C ILE A 18 6.23 19.62 -6.31
N ALA A 19 7.36 19.87 -6.95
CA ALA A 19 7.93 21.22 -7.06
C ALA A 19 7.16 22.10 -8.07
N THR A 20 6.55 21.48 -9.08
CA THR A 20 5.74 22.17 -10.09
C THR A 20 4.49 22.74 -9.45
N ASN A 21 4.16 24.00 -9.76
CA ASN A 21 3.01 24.74 -9.23
C ASN A 21 2.98 24.84 -7.69
N ASP A 22 4.14 24.75 -7.04
CA ASP A 22 4.29 25.01 -5.60
C ASP A 22 3.39 24.12 -4.71
N HIS A 23 3.35 22.83 -5.02
CA HIS A 23 2.64 21.81 -4.24
C HIS A 23 3.58 20.93 -3.41
N ARG A 24 4.52 21.57 -2.72
CA ARG A 24 5.42 20.91 -1.77
C ARG A 24 4.71 20.86 -0.41
N SER A 25 4.16 19.72 0.00
CA SER A 25 3.58 19.57 1.34
C SER A 25 4.60 18.93 2.28
N TYR A 26 4.81 17.62 2.18
CA TYR A 26 5.78 16.89 2.99
C TYR A 26 6.45 15.75 2.21
N MET A 27 7.59 15.29 2.71
CA MET A 27 8.28 14.12 2.19
C MET A 27 9.12 13.45 3.27
N PHE A 28 8.92 12.16 3.49
CA PHE A 28 9.71 11.35 4.41
C PHE A 28 10.63 10.42 3.62
N VAL A 29 11.94 10.50 3.88
CA VAL A 29 12.97 9.86 3.05
C VAL A 29 14.02 9.14 3.87
N VAL A 30 14.73 8.22 3.20
CA VAL A 30 16.07 7.76 3.60
C VAL A 30 17.12 8.53 2.80
N ARG A 31 18.02 9.20 3.51
CA ARG A 31 18.99 10.13 2.95
C ARG A 31 20.12 9.42 2.22
N SER A 32 20.58 10.04 1.12
CA SER A 32 21.71 9.59 0.32
C SER A 32 23.08 9.69 1.02
N GLY A 33 24.12 9.21 0.32
CA GLY A 33 25.52 9.42 0.68
C GLY A 33 26.05 8.42 1.71
N SER A 34 25.51 7.20 1.70
CA SER A 34 25.84 6.13 2.65
C SER A 34 25.58 6.46 4.12
N THR A 35 24.77 7.49 4.39
CA THR A 35 24.42 7.87 5.76
C THR A 35 23.22 7.09 6.28
N GLY A 36 22.25 6.74 5.43
CA GLY A 36 21.04 6.02 5.82
C GLY A 36 20.17 6.75 6.85
N LEU A 37 20.42 8.05 7.08
CA LEU A 37 19.67 8.84 8.03
C LEU A 37 18.24 9.04 7.53
N LEU A 38 17.29 9.07 8.46
CA LEU A 38 15.92 9.42 8.16
C LEU A 38 15.80 10.93 8.07
N ARG A 39 14.97 11.42 7.15
CA ARG A 39 14.75 12.86 7.00
C ARG A 39 13.31 13.16 6.65
N LEU A 40 12.78 14.15 7.34
CA LEU A 40 11.51 14.78 7.00
C LEU A 40 11.78 16.11 6.31
N TYR A 41 11.08 16.33 5.21
CA TYR A 41 10.87 17.63 4.61
C TYR A 41 9.41 18.03 4.82
N TRP A 42 9.16 19.30 5.08
CA TRP A 42 7.83 19.88 4.96
C TRP A 42 7.91 21.31 4.49
N SER A 43 6.78 21.84 4.05
CA SER A 43 6.62 23.24 3.71
C SER A 43 5.45 23.83 4.49
N GLU A 44 5.56 25.11 4.80
CA GLU A 44 4.48 25.92 5.35
C GLU A 44 3.81 26.78 4.27
N ASP A 45 4.34 26.83 3.04
CA ASP A 45 3.85 27.73 1.99
C ASP A 45 3.77 27.09 0.58
N GLY A 46 4.11 25.80 0.45
CA GLY A 46 4.15 25.10 -0.84
C GLY A 46 5.45 25.32 -1.64
N VAL A 47 6.33 26.20 -1.15
CA VAL A 47 7.53 26.65 -1.87
C VAL A 47 8.80 26.30 -1.12
N ASN A 48 8.93 26.81 0.11
CA ASN A 48 10.11 26.69 0.93
C ASN A 48 10.07 25.38 1.71
N LEU A 49 11.17 24.63 1.67
CA LEU A 49 11.32 23.40 2.43
C LEU A 49 12.05 23.66 3.74
N ILE A 50 11.43 23.22 4.82
CA ILE A 50 12.08 23.02 6.11
C ILE A 50 12.44 21.53 6.19
N THR A 51 13.57 21.22 6.81
CA THR A 51 14.04 19.83 6.90
C THR A 51 14.66 19.51 8.24
N VAL A 52 14.41 18.30 8.70
CA VAL A 52 15.02 17.73 9.88
C VAL A 52 15.52 16.33 9.57
N THR A 53 16.72 16.00 10.05
CA THR A 53 17.38 14.71 9.83
C THR A 53 17.64 14.05 11.19
N SER A 54 17.45 12.73 11.27
CA SER A 54 17.80 11.97 12.47
C SER A 54 19.29 12.10 12.80
N SER A 55 19.66 12.10 14.09
CA SER A 55 21.06 12.22 14.51
C SER A 55 21.85 10.92 14.31
N ILE A 56 21.15 9.79 14.18
CA ILE A 56 21.70 8.47 13.91
C ILE A 56 20.88 7.75 12.83
N ALA A 57 21.50 6.78 12.17
CA ALA A 57 20.84 5.93 11.19
C ALA A 57 20.12 4.76 11.88
N PRO A 58 19.04 4.22 11.30
CA PRO A 58 18.46 2.98 11.76
C PRO A 58 19.47 1.83 11.72
N THR A 59 19.46 0.96 12.72
CA THR A 59 20.26 -0.27 12.74
C THR A 59 19.47 -1.40 12.09
N VAL A 60 19.71 -1.65 10.81
CA VAL A 60 19.01 -2.66 10.00
C VAL A 60 19.90 -3.12 8.85
N SER A 61 19.87 -4.41 8.51
CA SER A 61 20.60 -4.93 7.34
C SER A 61 19.85 -4.63 6.06
N ASN A 62 20.57 -4.50 4.95
CA ASN A 62 19.99 -4.44 3.63
C ASN A 62 19.08 -5.65 3.35
N GLY A 63 17.88 -5.39 2.82
CA GLY A 63 16.84 -6.40 2.59
C GLY A 63 15.99 -6.76 3.80
N ASP A 64 16.34 -6.32 5.02
CA ASP A 64 15.56 -6.61 6.23
C ASP A 64 14.38 -5.65 6.40
N TRP A 65 13.33 -6.15 7.07
CA TRP A 65 12.14 -5.38 7.44
C TRP A 65 12.38 -4.55 8.69
N LEU A 66 11.90 -3.30 8.66
CA LEU A 66 11.94 -2.37 9.77
C LEU A 66 10.78 -1.39 9.63
N TRP A 67 10.06 -1.12 10.72
CA TRP A 67 9.19 0.05 10.78
C TRP A 67 10.01 1.31 11.00
N ILE A 68 9.73 2.35 10.23
CA ILE A 68 10.29 3.68 10.43
C ILE A 68 9.15 4.67 10.59
N GLY A 69 9.30 5.64 11.48
CA GLY A 69 8.28 6.61 11.80
C GLY A 69 8.87 7.98 12.03
N VAL A 70 8.05 9.00 11.84
CA VAL A 70 8.37 10.38 12.20
C VAL A 70 7.13 11.06 12.74
N ILE A 71 7.31 11.82 13.82
CA ILE A 71 6.30 12.70 14.38
C ILE A 71 6.75 14.13 14.14
N LEU A 72 5.86 14.96 13.60
CA LEU A 72 5.96 16.41 13.63
C LEU A 72 4.88 16.91 14.59
N ASP A 73 5.32 17.41 15.73
CA ASP A 73 4.48 17.95 16.80
C ASP A 73 4.62 19.47 16.74
N VAL A 74 3.52 20.19 16.43
CA VAL A 74 3.54 21.64 16.20
C VAL A 74 3.42 22.47 17.47
N ASP A 75 2.89 21.90 18.55
CA ASP A 75 2.54 22.67 19.74
C ASP A 75 3.33 22.27 21.00
N ASP A 76 3.91 21.07 21.07
CA ASP A 76 4.63 20.53 22.24
C ASP A 76 4.00 20.92 23.59
N GLY A 77 2.67 20.88 23.64
CA GLY A 77 1.91 21.29 24.81
C GLY A 77 2.23 22.72 25.32
N PRO A 78 2.09 22.99 26.64
CA PRO A 78 2.10 24.36 27.17
C PRO A 78 3.43 25.14 27.06
N ILE A 79 4.52 24.48 26.66
CA ILE A 79 5.89 25.04 26.60
C ILE A 79 6.37 25.31 25.16
N GLY A 80 5.57 24.97 24.15
CA GLY A 80 5.44 25.76 22.92
C GLY A 80 6.59 25.73 21.94
N GLN A 81 7.37 24.65 21.87
CA GLN A 81 8.36 24.48 20.81
C GLN A 81 8.10 23.17 20.08
N GLY A 82 7.45 23.28 18.93
CA GLY A 82 7.26 22.14 18.05
C GLY A 82 8.56 21.40 17.74
N ARG A 83 8.45 20.09 17.57
CA ARG A 83 9.56 19.14 17.52
C ARG A 83 9.34 18.10 16.45
N VAL A 84 10.45 17.54 15.97
CA VAL A 84 10.44 16.37 15.11
C VAL A 84 11.16 15.22 15.81
N ILE A 85 10.48 14.08 15.91
CA ILE A 85 11.03 12.87 16.54
C ILE A 85 10.96 11.73 15.53
N PHE A 86 12.09 11.06 15.32
CA PHE A 86 12.16 9.87 14.47
C PHE A 86 12.05 8.62 15.33
N TYR A 87 11.47 7.57 14.76
CA TYR A 87 11.28 6.30 15.43
C TYR A 87 11.67 5.15 14.51
N THR A 88 12.06 4.05 15.15
CA THR A 88 12.11 2.73 14.53
C THR A 88 11.18 1.80 15.31
N GLY A 89 10.60 0.83 14.63
CA GLY A 89 9.88 -0.28 15.25
C GLY A 89 10.40 -1.61 14.72
N GLY A 90 10.07 -2.71 15.39
CA GLY A 90 10.48 -4.05 14.98
C GLY A 90 9.93 -4.49 13.61
N SER A 91 9.93 -5.78 13.31
CA SER A 91 9.45 -6.32 12.01
C SER A 91 8.05 -6.96 12.08
N GLY A 92 7.29 -6.73 13.16
CA GLY A 92 5.95 -7.28 13.36
C GLY A 92 4.86 -6.56 12.57
N VAL A 93 3.61 -7.05 12.67
CA VAL A 93 2.43 -6.50 11.96
C VAL A 93 2.07 -5.08 12.42
N SER A 94 2.44 -4.74 13.66
CA SER A 94 2.35 -3.39 14.20
C SER A 94 3.68 -2.98 14.82
N PRO A 95 4.08 -1.71 14.71
CA PRO A 95 5.30 -1.22 15.32
C PRO A 95 5.15 -1.09 16.84
N THR A 96 6.15 -1.56 17.57
CA THR A 96 6.46 -1.02 18.91
C THR A 96 7.52 0.04 18.72
N TRP A 97 7.15 1.31 18.86
CA TRP A 97 8.04 2.43 18.57
C TRP A 97 9.15 2.61 19.61
N VAL A 98 10.37 2.78 19.11
CA VAL A 98 11.56 3.18 19.85
C VAL A 98 12.12 4.41 19.16
N GLN A 99 12.34 5.48 19.93
CA GLN A 99 12.91 6.72 19.42
C GLN A 99 14.30 6.47 18.80
N LEU A 100 14.53 7.06 17.63
CA LEU A 100 15.78 7.00 16.89
C LEU A 100 16.57 8.29 17.11
N GLY A 101 17.64 8.21 17.88
CA GLY A 101 18.51 9.35 18.16
C GLY A 101 17.83 10.40 19.03
N ASP A 102 18.32 11.63 18.92
CA ASP A 102 17.85 12.74 19.74
C ASP A 102 16.59 13.37 19.13
N THR A 103 15.76 13.95 19.99
CA THR A 103 14.69 14.86 19.54
C THR A 103 15.36 16.03 18.83
N ALA A 104 15.11 16.14 17.53
CA ALA A 104 15.72 17.18 16.74
C ALA A 104 14.90 18.47 16.89
N GLY A 105 15.53 19.50 17.46
CA GLY A 105 15.02 20.86 17.35
C GLY A 105 15.04 21.24 15.87
N ALA A 106 13.89 21.55 15.30
CA ALA A 106 13.70 21.70 13.87
C ALA A 106 14.42 22.91 13.23
N GLY A 107 15.35 23.59 13.94
CA GLY A 107 15.94 24.87 13.53
C GLY A 107 14.95 26.04 13.50
N SER A 108 13.66 25.73 13.38
CA SER A 108 12.47 26.56 13.47
C SER A 108 11.35 25.73 14.12
N VAL A 109 10.53 26.33 14.97
CA VAL A 109 9.35 25.66 15.52
C VAL A 109 8.37 25.35 14.37
N PRO A 110 8.08 24.07 14.05
CA PRO A 110 7.09 23.73 13.04
C PRO A 110 5.74 24.27 13.47
N THR A 111 5.06 25.03 12.61
CA THR A 111 3.76 25.63 12.95
C THR A 111 2.59 24.93 12.29
N PHE A 112 2.78 24.44 11.06
CA PHE A 112 1.81 23.63 10.31
C PHE A 112 2.48 22.97 9.10
N ILE A 113 1.71 22.18 8.35
CA ILE A 113 2.11 21.66 7.04
C ILE A 113 1.15 22.23 6.01
N PHE A 114 1.69 22.76 4.92
CA PHE A 114 0.91 23.27 3.79
C PHE A 114 0.07 22.15 3.17
N ASP A 115 -1.23 22.36 3.03
CA ASP A 115 -2.13 21.40 2.38
C ASP A 115 -2.07 21.54 0.85
N GLY A 116 -1.10 20.88 0.23
CA GLY A 116 -0.96 20.83 -1.22
C GLY A 116 -2.04 19.99 -1.90
N LEU A 117 -2.25 20.20 -3.20
CA LEU A 117 -3.20 19.42 -4.01
C LEU A 117 -2.58 18.16 -4.64
N HIS A 118 -1.27 17.99 -4.50
CA HIS A 118 -0.58 16.81 -5.01
C HIS A 118 -1.01 15.56 -4.22
N PRO A 119 -1.26 14.40 -4.88
CA PRO A 119 -1.60 13.17 -4.18
C PRO A 119 -0.47 12.68 -3.27
N VAL A 120 -0.83 11.80 -2.33
CA VAL A 120 0.17 11.03 -1.57
C VAL A 120 0.77 9.98 -2.50
N GLU A 121 2.09 9.93 -2.56
CA GLU A 121 2.88 8.92 -3.27
C GLU A 121 3.64 8.06 -2.27
N VAL A 122 3.75 6.77 -2.54
CA VAL A 122 4.54 5.81 -1.75
C VAL A 122 5.68 5.29 -2.61
N GLY A 123 6.90 5.35 -2.08
CA GLY A 123 8.11 4.88 -2.79
C GLY A 123 8.66 5.82 -3.87
N ALA A 124 8.12 7.03 -4.02
CA ALA A 124 8.61 8.05 -4.95
C ALA A 124 8.05 9.45 -4.61
N TYR A 125 8.47 10.45 -5.38
CA TYR A 125 7.82 11.76 -5.44
C TYR A 125 7.82 12.32 -6.87
N ALA A 126 7.07 13.41 -7.08
CA ALA A 126 6.89 14.08 -8.36
C ALA A 126 6.34 13.15 -9.47
N ASN A 127 5.20 12.51 -9.20
CA ASN A 127 4.53 11.57 -10.12
C ASN A 127 5.43 10.37 -10.49
N GLY A 128 6.10 9.79 -9.50
CA GLY A 128 6.97 8.64 -9.70
C GLY A 128 8.28 8.94 -10.43
N SER A 129 8.57 10.20 -10.74
CA SER A 129 9.74 10.56 -11.57
C SER A 129 11.04 10.73 -10.78
N ALA A 130 10.97 10.86 -9.46
CA ALA A 130 12.12 11.13 -8.60
C ALA A 130 12.04 10.40 -7.25
N GLY A 131 13.20 10.27 -6.59
CA GLY A 131 13.30 9.64 -5.27
C GLY A 131 12.84 8.17 -5.23
N MET A 132 12.94 7.47 -6.35
CA MET A 132 12.41 6.12 -6.52
C MET A 132 13.02 5.15 -5.51
N LEU A 133 12.16 4.40 -4.84
CA LEU A 133 12.53 3.41 -3.87
C LEU A 133 13.01 2.12 -4.52
N GLN A 134 14.13 1.61 -4.01
CA GLN A 134 14.65 0.29 -4.33
C GLN A 134 14.42 -0.61 -3.11
N GLY A 135 13.47 -1.52 -3.25
CA GLY A 135 13.04 -2.42 -2.18
C GLY A 135 11.52 -2.57 -2.12
N LYS A 136 11.01 -2.82 -0.92
CA LYS A 136 9.60 -3.13 -0.67
C LYS A 136 9.05 -2.31 0.49
N ILE A 137 7.86 -1.75 0.29
CA ILE A 137 7.01 -1.19 1.34
C ILE A 137 5.80 -2.11 1.47
N THR A 138 5.45 -2.44 2.71
CA THR A 138 4.29 -3.28 3.02
C THR A 138 3.14 -2.49 3.60
N ASN A 139 3.43 -1.45 4.39
CA ASN A 139 2.39 -0.61 4.95
C ASN A 139 2.89 0.83 5.11
N VAL A 140 1.99 1.79 4.90
CA VAL A 140 2.20 3.21 5.25
C VAL A 140 0.92 3.71 5.89
N ARG A 141 1.07 4.32 7.07
CA ARG A 141 0.00 5.00 7.79
C ARG A 141 0.37 6.45 8.04
N ILE A 142 -0.58 7.35 7.85
CA ILE A 142 -0.47 8.77 8.17
C ILE A 142 -1.62 9.13 9.10
N TYR A 143 -1.27 9.76 10.22
CA TYR A 143 -2.22 10.25 11.20
C TYR A 143 -2.12 11.77 11.31
N SER A 144 -3.25 12.44 11.53
CA SER A 144 -3.29 13.89 11.81
C SER A 144 -3.23 14.23 13.30
N ASP A 145 -3.14 13.21 14.17
CA ASP A 145 -2.96 13.38 15.61
C ASP A 145 -1.87 12.46 16.19
N LEU A 146 -1.32 12.86 17.33
CA LEU A 146 -0.25 12.13 18.04
C LEU A 146 -0.74 10.88 18.78
N THR A 147 -2.05 10.72 18.94
CA THR A 147 -2.66 9.56 19.60
C THR A 147 -2.97 8.42 18.63
N GLU A 148 -2.63 8.59 17.34
CA GLU A 148 -2.91 7.65 16.26
C GLU A 148 -4.41 7.30 16.14
N THR A 149 -5.30 8.26 16.44
CA THR A 149 -6.76 8.03 16.40
C THR A 149 -7.43 8.47 15.10
N THR A 150 -6.85 9.43 14.41
CA THR A 150 -7.37 10.04 13.16
C THR A 150 -6.45 9.62 12.03
N LEU A 151 -6.84 8.53 11.36
CA LEU A 151 -6.12 7.97 10.23
C LEU A 151 -6.49 8.73 8.94
N GLU A 152 -5.49 9.33 8.30
CA GLU A 152 -5.64 10.11 7.07
C GLU A 152 -5.28 9.29 5.82
N PHE A 153 -4.38 8.33 5.97
CA PHE A 153 -3.95 7.43 4.90
C PHE A 153 -3.53 6.09 5.51
N ASP A 154 -4.00 4.99 4.93
CA ASP A 154 -3.56 3.64 5.26
C ASP A 154 -3.50 2.83 3.97
N THR A 155 -2.30 2.40 3.62
CA THR A 155 -2.10 1.44 2.55
C THR A 155 -1.48 0.19 3.16
N ASP A 156 -2.09 -0.96 2.91
CA ASP A 156 -1.57 -2.26 3.27
C ASP A 156 -1.40 -3.11 2.02
N PHE A 157 -0.15 -3.33 1.62
CA PHE A 157 0.23 -4.15 0.48
C PHE A 157 0.48 -5.62 0.87
N THR A 158 0.25 -5.99 2.13
CA THR A 158 0.35 -7.38 2.61
C THR A 158 -0.98 -8.12 2.52
N ASP A 159 -2.09 -7.37 2.48
CA ASP A 159 -3.41 -7.93 2.31
C ASP A 159 -3.65 -8.28 0.83
N LEU A 160 -3.24 -9.50 0.47
CA LEU A 160 -3.62 -10.13 -0.80
C LEU A 160 -5.00 -10.80 -0.74
N THR A 161 -5.69 -10.73 0.42
CA THR A 161 -7.00 -11.37 0.64
C THR A 161 -8.16 -10.51 0.23
N VAL A 162 -7.91 -9.21 0.02
CA VAL A 162 -8.75 -8.34 -0.79
C VAL A 162 -8.15 -8.38 -2.20
N PRO A 163 -8.75 -9.12 -3.15
CA PRO A 163 -8.41 -8.88 -4.55
C PRO A 163 -8.60 -7.37 -4.78
N GLU A 164 -7.64 -6.68 -5.40
CA GLU A 164 -7.99 -5.50 -6.19
C GLU A 164 -8.97 -6.02 -7.21
N ILE A 165 -10.23 -5.95 -6.87
CA ILE A 165 -11.20 -6.71 -7.59
C ILE A 165 -11.29 -6.10 -8.99
N MET A 166 -11.14 -6.97 -9.99
CA MET A 166 -11.36 -6.67 -11.40
C MET A 166 -12.50 -7.56 -11.97
N ALA A 167 -13.44 -8.03 -11.14
CA ALA A 167 -14.76 -8.50 -11.51
C ALA A 167 -15.58 -7.60 -12.45
N ALA A 168 -15.34 -7.83 -13.74
CA ALA A 168 -16.17 -7.43 -14.83
C ALA A 168 -17.63 -7.91 -14.72
N GLU A 169 -18.09 -8.65 -13.71
CA GLU A 169 -19.51 -9.03 -13.57
C GLU A 169 -19.88 -9.33 -12.12
N PHE A 170 -21.17 -9.20 -11.78
CA PHE A 170 -21.71 -9.76 -10.54
C PHE A 170 -23.15 -10.27 -10.68
N THR A 171 -23.58 -11.14 -9.75
CA THR A 171 -24.97 -11.59 -9.66
C THR A 171 -25.65 -10.90 -8.49
N GLU A 172 -26.76 -10.21 -8.73
CA GLU A 172 -27.41 -9.42 -7.68
C GLU A 172 -28.34 -10.25 -6.79
N ASP A 173 -28.41 -9.90 -5.51
CA ASP A 173 -29.07 -10.68 -4.45
C ASP A 173 -30.56 -10.36 -4.30
N SER A 174 -31.29 -10.36 -5.42
CA SER A 174 -32.74 -10.22 -5.40
C SER A 174 -33.43 -11.60 -5.55
N PRO A 175 -34.70 -11.74 -5.14
CA PRO A 175 -35.44 -13.01 -5.20
C PRO A 175 -35.61 -13.63 -6.61
N ASN A 176 -35.21 -12.92 -7.67
CA ASN A 176 -35.21 -13.34 -9.09
C ASN A 176 -33.82 -13.13 -9.74
N ALA A 177 -32.74 -13.35 -9.00
CA ALA A 177 -31.35 -13.04 -9.38
C ALA A 177 -30.95 -13.43 -10.83
N ALA A 178 -30.19 -12.55 -11.47
CA ALA A 178 -29.57 -12.73 -12.79
C ALA A 178 -28.12 -12.23 -12.79
N GLY A 179 -27.28 -12.80 -13.66
CA GLY A 179 -25.89 -12.35 -13.84
C GLY A 179 -25.82 -11.03 -14.61
N VAL A 180 -25.01 -10.09 -14.12
CA VAL A 180 -24.78 -8.76 -14.70
C VAL A 180 -23.38 -8.69 -15.29
N MET A 181 -23.29 -8.55 -16.63
CA MET A 181 -22.06 -8.30 -17.38
C MET A 181 -21.59 -6.83 -17.34
N LEU A 182 -20.36 -6.54 -16.90
CA LEU A 182 -19.64 -5.25 -16.94
C LEU A 182 -18.42 -5.31 -17.89
N ASN A 183 -18.53 -4.76 -19.10
CA ASN A 183 -17.39 -4.77 -20.04
C ASN A 183 -16.35 -3.68 -19.70
N GLY A 184 -15.11 -4.06 -19.37
CA GLY A 184 -13.96 -3.18 -19.13
C GLY A 184 -12.75 -3.94 -18.56
N THR A 185 -11.53 -3.40 -18.64
CA THR A 185 -10.30 -4.09 -18.22
C THR A 185 -10.07 -4.09 -16.70
N GLU A 186 -10.93 -3.44 -15.92
CA GLU A 186 -10.75 -3.27 -14.47
C GLU A 186 -12.08 -3.05 -13.70
N TRP A 187 -12.50 -3.96 -12.80
CA TRP A 187 -13.77 -3.85 -12.03
C TRP A 187 -13.89 -4.47 -10.61
N LEU A 188 -14.25 -3.79 -9.51
CA LEU A 188 -14.29 -4.48 -8.19
C LEU A 188 -15.59 -5.31 -7.85
N TYR A 189 -15.57 -6.62 -7.49
CA TYR A 189 -16.67 -7.40 -6.84
C TYR A 189 -16.32 -8.48 -5.75
N SER A 190 -16.66 -8.22 -4.48
CA SER A 190 -16.32 -9.08 -3.32
C SER A 190 -17.49 -9.96 -2.89
N GLY A 191 -17.22 -11.21 -2.49
CA GLY A 191 -18.24 -12.12 -1.96
C GLY A 191 -17.73 -13.49 -1.48
N LEU A 192 -16.94 -13.50 -0.40
CA LEU A 192 -16.64 -14.58 0.57
C LEU A 192 -16.57 -16.09 0.17
N THR A 193 -15.38 -16.63 0.48
CA THR A 193 -15.03 -17.85 1.26
C THR A 193 -15.45 -19.27 0.81
N VAL A 194 -14.39 -20.00 0.44
CA VAL A 194 -14.24 -21.47 0.31
C VAL A 194 -14.66 -22.06 -1.04
N LEU A 195 -13.67 -22.39 -1.89
CA LEU A 195 -13.87 -23.32 -3.01
C LEU A 195 -13.03 -24.58 -2.77
N GLU A 196 -13.70 -25.72 -2.75
CA GLU A 196 -13.08 -27.04 -2.80
C GLU A 196 -12.51 -27.31 -4.21
N TYR A 197 -11.49 -28.17 -4.26
CA TYR A 197 -10.56 -28.40 -5.37
C TYR A 197 -11.20 -28.70 -6.76
N GLY A 198 -12.48 -29.07 -6.82
CA GLY A 198 -13.19 -29.36 -8.06
C GLY A 198 -13.54 -28.12 -8.89
N ASP A 199 -13.87 -27.01 -8.25
CA ASP A 199 -14.41 -25.82 -8.92
C ASP A 199 -13.32 -25.00 -9.63
N THR A 200 -12.07 -25.07 -9.15
CA THR A 200 -10.92 -24.40 -9.76
C THR A 200 -10.46 -25.09 -11.04
N LEU A 201 -10.54 -26.42 -11.12
CA LEU A 201 -10.12 -27.20 -12.30
C LEU A 201 -11.07 -26.96 -13.48
N LEU A 202 -12.37 -26.90 -13.22
CA LEU A 202 -13.39 -26.66 -14.24
C LEU A 202 -13.32 -25.23 -14.79
N ALA A 203 -13.19 -24.23 -13.91
CA ALA A 203 -13.00 -22.83 -14.30
C ALA A 203 -11.71 -22.62 -15.11
N TYR A 204 -10.61 -23.29 -14.74
CA TYR A 204 -9.33 -23.22 -15.46
C TYR A 204 -9.35 -23.93 -16.82
N LEU A 205 -10.14 -25.00 -17.00
CA LEU A 205 -10.33 -25.68 -18.28
C LEU A 205 -11.23 -24.89 -19.25
N GLN A 206 -12.23 -24.19 -18.71
CA GLN A 206 -13.10 -23.32 -19.51
C GLN A 206 -12.39 -22.03 -19.95
N ALA A 207 -11.59 -21.41 -19.07
CA ALA A 207 -10.81 -20.21 -19.40
C ALA A 207 -9.74 -20.43 -20.49
N ARG A 208 -9.30 -21.67 -20.71
CA ARG A 208 -8.33 -22.01 -21.78
C ARG A 208 -8.98 -22.50 -23.09
N GLY A 209 -10.31 -22.53 -23.18
CA GLY A 209 -11.03 -22.93 -24.39
C GLY A 209 -11.03 -24.43 -24.69
N ALA A 210 -11.01 -25.30 -23.68
CA ALA A 210 -11.09 -26.74 -23.87
C ALA A 210 -12.38 -27.18 -24.60
N THR A 211 -12.31 -28.24 -25.40
CA THR A 211 -13.45 -28.76 -26.14
C THR A 211 -14.45 -29.47 -25.23
N SER A 212 -15.71 -29.59 -25.66
CA SER A 212 -16.75 -30.29 -24.89
C SER A 212 -16.41 -31.74 -24.58
N VAL A 213 -15.66 -32.41 -25.46
CA VAL A 213 -15.19 -33.79 -25.25
C VAL A 213 -14.14 -33.86 -24.13
N GLU A 214 -13.23 -32.89 -24.06
CA GLU A 214 -12.21 -32.79 -23.00
C GLU A 214 -12.83 -32.44 -21.65
N LEU A 215 -13.84 -31.56 -21.63
CA LEU A 215 -14.60 -31.23 -20.42
C LEU A 215 -15.36 -32.44 -19.86
N VAL A 216 -16.04 -33.21 -20.73
CA VAL A 216 -16.77 -34.42 -20.32
C VAL A 216 -15.80 -35.52 -19.85
N GLY A 217 -14.64 -35.64 -20.49
CA GLY A 217 -13.58 -36.56 -20.06
C GLY A 217 -13.05 -36.22 -18.66
N ALA A 218 -12.69 -34.96 -18.42
CA ALA A 218 -12.19 -34.50 -17.13
C ALA A 218 -13.24 -34.63 -16.01
N LEU A 219 -14.51 -34.36 -16.32
CA LEU A 219 -15.60 -34.51 -15.35
C LEU A 219 -15.83 -35.99 -14.97
N ASN A 220 -15.75 -36.90 -15.95
CA ASN A 220 -15.89 -38.32 -15.70
C ASN A 220 -14.71 -38.90 -14.89
N GLU A 221 -13.49 -38.44 -15.14
CA GLU A 221 -12.33 -38.79 -14.32
C GLU A 221 -12.47 -38.26 -12.89
N LEU A 222 -12.99 -37.04 -12.72
CA LEU A 222 -13.23 -36.44 -11.41
C LEU A 222 -14.31 -37.22 -10.63
N ASN A 223 -15.46 -37.50 -11.27
CA ASN A 223 -16.56 -38.29 -10.71
C ASN A 223 -16.09 -39.70 -10.30
N GLY A 224 -15.25 -40.33 -11.11
CA GLY A 224 -14.67 -41.65 -10.83
C GLY A 224 -13.67 -41.65 -9.67
N THR A 225 -13.02 -40.51 -9.39
CA THR A 225 -11.98 -40.40 -8.35
C THR A 225 -12.54 -39.98 -7.00
N THR A 226 -13.57 -39.12 -6.99
CA THR A 226 -14.15 -38.57 -5.75
C THR A 226 -15.38 -39.35 -5.28
N GLY A 227 -16.05 -40.09 -6.17
CA GLY A 227 -17.32 -40.76 -5.87
C GLY A 227 -18.51 -39.80 -5.74
N VAL A 228 -18.31 -38.53 -6.09
CA VAL A 228 -19.34 -37.48 -6.11
C VAL A 228 -19.75 -37.28 -7.57
N GLU A 229 -21.05 -37.40 -7.87
CA GLU A 229 -21.57 -37.11 -9.22
C GLU A 229 -21.68 -35.61 -9.44
N TYR A 230 -20.74 -35.05 -10.19
CA TYR A 230 -20.84 -33.71 -10.76
C TYR A 230 -21.55 -33.82 -12.12
N ASP A 231 -22.65 -33.08 -12.30
CA ASP A 231 -23.46 -33.08 -13.53
C ASP A 231 -23.24 -31.79 -14.33
N LEU A 232 -23.12 -31.92 -15.65
CA LEU A 232 -22.81 -30.81 -16.55
C LEU A 232 -24.12 -30.17 -17.03
N ALA A 233 -24.71 -29.29 -16.22
CA ALA A 233 -25.92 -28.57 -16.61
C ALA A 233 -25.63 -27.51 -17.69
N TYR A 234 -25.77 -27.89 -18.97
CA TYR A 234 -25.72 -26.96 -20.10
C TYR A 234 -26.92 -26.00 -20.08
N ARG A 235 -26.69 -24.70 -19.83
CA ARG A 235 -27.64 -23.62 -20.15
C ARG A 235 -27.07 -22.75 -21.26
N THR A 236 -27.61 -22.90 -22.47
CA THR A 236 -27.25 -22.14 -23.66
C THR A 236 -28.12 -20.87 -23.73
N TYR A 237 -27.52 -19.67 -23.90
CA TYR A 237 -28.25 -18.45 -24.29
C TYR A 237 -27.74 -17.96 -25.66
N PHE A 238 -28.65 -17.72 -26.60
CA PHE A 238 -28.40 -17.07 -27.90
C PHE A 238 -28.65 -15.56 -27.77
N ASN A 239 -27.77 -14.75 -28.36
CA ASN A 239 -27.90 -13.28 -28.50
C ASN A 239 -28.77 -12.88 -29.70
N ILE A 240 -29.59 -11.83 -29.53
CA ILE A 240 -29.86 -10.80 -30.56
C ILE A 240 -29.20 -9.52 -30.04
#